data_AF-A0A3D9B1A4-F1
#
_entry.id   AF-A0A3D9B1A4-F1
#
_cell.length_a   1.000
_cell.length_b   1.000
_cell.length_c   1.000
_cell.angle_alpha   90.00
_cell.angle_beta   90.00
_cell.angle_gamma   90.00
#
_symmetry.space_group_name_H-M   'P 1'
#
loop_
_entity.id
_entity.type
_entity.pdbx_description
1 polymer ?
#
loop_
_entity_poly.entity_id
_entity_poly.type
_entity_poly.pdbx_seq_one_letter_code
_entity_poly.pdbx_strand_id
1 'polypeptide(L)'
;MIRVRELTQDPLDMKQLRFSSPQEERANQLIAEDKVKINYSAENDILKIQGTIQESYVTYQAEAFIDKDQRLTDGNCQCGFYRANGLRQGPCEHILASRMMINRK
;
A
#
# COMPACT_ATOMS: atom_id res chain seq x y z
N MET A 1 -14.95 20.03 -20.73
CA MET A 1 -14.23 18.73 -20.76
C MET A 1 -13.31 18.68 -19.55
N ILE A 2 -13.58 17.79 -18.60
CA ILE A 2 -12.90 17.78 -17.30
C ILE A 2 -11.55 17.06 -17.46
N ARG A 3 -10.49 17.73 -17.02
CA ARG A 3 -9.08 17.33 -17.13
C ARG A 3 -8.86 15.97 -16.47
N VAL A 4 -8.44 15.00 -17.27
CA VAL A 4 -7.99 13.69 -16.81
C VAL A 4 -6.73 13.91 -15.98
N ARG A 5 -6.77 13.53 -14.69
CA ARG A 5 -5.59 13.53 -13.84
C ARG A 5 -4.73 12.34 -14.25
N GLU A 6 -3.84 12.59 -15.20
CA GLU A 6 -2.71 11.73 -15.48
C GLU A 6 -1.73 11.86 -14.32
N LEU A 7 -1.93 11.02 -13.29
CA LEU A 7 -0.99 10.83 -12.20
C LEU A 7 0.11 9.88 -12.65
N THR A 8 0.86 10.30 -13.66
CA THR A 8 2.15 9.69 -14.00
C THR A 8 3.16 10.36 -13.07
N GLN A 9 3.43 9.73 -11.93
CA GLN A 9 4.52 10.16 -11.04
C GLN A 9 5.64 9.14 -11.15
N ASP A 10 6.70 9.55 -11.83
CA ASP A 10 7.96 8.82 -11.99
C ASP A 10 8.38 8.09 -10.69
N PRO A 11 8.76 6.82 -10.79
CA PRO A 11 8.99 5.96 -9.63
C PRO A 11 10.25 6.40 -8.87
N LEU A 12 10.06 6.74 -7.59
CA LEU A 12 11.13 7.00 -6.62
C LEU A 12 12.03 5.75 -6.48
N ASP A 13 13.15 5.78 -7.19
CA ASP A 13 14.27 4.84 -7.10
C ASP A 13 14.80 4.81 -5.65
N MET A 14 14.37 3.79 -4.89
CA MET A 14 14.99 3.38 -3.63
C MET A 14 15.64 2.02 -3.84
N LYS A 15 16.46 1.90 -4.88
CA LYS A 15 17.24 0.69 -5.10
C LYS A 15 18.29 0.56 -3.97
N GLN A 16 18.18 -0.57 -3.28
CA GLN A 16 19.28 -1.51 -3.04
C GLN A 16 19.91 -1.70 -1.65
N LEU A 17 19.46 -1.12 -0.52
CA LEU A 17 20.19 -1.40 0.74
C LEU A 17 19.44 -1.51 2.09
N ARG A 18 18.09 -1.56 2.15
CA ARG A 18 17.38 -1.49 3.45
C ARG A 18 16.15 -2.37 3.64
N PHE A 19 15.90 -3.39 2.82
CA PHE A 19 14.71 -4.22 3.07
C PHE A 19 14.92 -5.03 4.36
N SER A 20 14.11 -4.77 5.38
CA SER A 20 14.22 -5.46 6.68
C SER A 20 13.44 -6.77 6.69
N SER A 21 12.63 -7.05 5.66
CA SER A 21 11.81 -8.26 5.55
C SER A 21 11.36 -8.55 4.11
N PRO A 22 11.08 -9.82 3.77
CA PRO A 22 10.65 -10.23 2.42
C PRO A 22 9.32 -9.59 1.99
N GLN A 23 8.46 -9.22 2.94
CA GLN A 23 7.22 -8.46 2.66
C GLN A 23 7.52 -7.07 2.11
N GLU A 24 8.59 -6.41 2.58
CA GLU A 24 8.98 -5.08 2.09
C GLU A 24 9.59 -5.14 0.70
N GLU A 25 10.35 -6.19 0.41
CA GLU A 25 10.90 -6.45 -0.92
C GLU A 25 9.77 -6.61 -1.94
N ARG A 26 8.79 -7.47 -1.63
CA ARG A 26 7.57 -7.67 -2.44
C ARG A 26 6.79 -6.38 -2.64
N ALA A 27 6.56 -5.64 -1.56
CA ALA A 27 5.87 -4.36 -1.62
C ALA A 27 6.56 -3.37 -2.57
N ASN A 28 7.89 -3.27 -2.49
CA ASN A 28 8.66 -2.39 -3.39
C ASN A 28 8.64 -2.88 -4.83
N GLN A 29 8.68 -4.19 -5.08
CA GLN A 29 8.52 -4.74 -6.43
C GLN A 29 7.17 -4.34 -7.03
N LEU A 30 6.08 -4.52 -6.29
CA LEU A 30 4.73 -4.14 -6.73
C LEU A 30 4.62 -2.65 -7.07
N ILE A 31 5.25 -1.79 -6.26
CA ILE A 31 5.32 -0.35 -6.51
C ILE A 31 6.18 -0.04 -7.74
N ALA A 32 7.33 -0.68 -7.88
CA ALA A 32 8.25 -0.46 -9.00
C ALA A 32 7.64 -0.90 -10.34
N GLU A 33 6.74 -1.88 -10.33
CA GLU A 33 5.98 -2.31 -11.50
C GLU A 33 4.76 -1.42 -11.82
N ASP A 34 4.53 -0.35 -11.07
CA ASP A 34 3.35 0.54 -11.19
C ASP A 34 1.99 -0.21 -11.11
N LYS A 35 1.98 -1.35 -10.42
CA LYS A 35 0.81 -2.23 -10.29
C LYS A 35 -0.06 -1.87 -9.07
N VAL A 36 0.29 -0.83 -8.34
CA VAL A 36 -0.36 -0.42 -7.10
C VAL A 36 -1.08 0.90 -7.32
N LYS A 37 -2.39 0.90 -7.13
CA LYS A 37 -3.23 2.10 -7.18
C LYS A 37 -3.79 2.38 -5.80
N ILE A 38 -3.44 3.51 -5.22
CA ILE A 38 -3.94 3.91 -3.90
C ILE A 38 -4.96 5.05 -4.00
N ASN A 39 -6.01 4.94 -3.19
CA ASN A 39 -6.96 6.00 -2.89
C ASN A 39 -6.89 6.25 -1.39
N TYR A 40 -6.95 7.51 -0.96
CA TYR A 40 -6.94 7.82 0.46
C TYR A 40 -7.88 8.98 0.77
N SER A 41 -8.45 8.90 1.96
CA SER A 41 -9.39 9.90 2.49
C SER A 41 -9.07 10.07 3.97
N ALA A 42 -8.89 11.32 4.41
CA ALA A 42 -8.77 11.63 5.82
C ALA A 42 -10.14 12.02 6.36
N GLU A 43 -10.62 11.29 7.37
CA GLU A 43 -11.91 11.53 8.02
C GLU A 43 -11.75 11.35 9.53
N ASN A 44 -12.27 12.30 10.33
CA ASN A 44 -12.23 12.24 11.79
C ASN A 44 -10.83 11.93 12.38
N ASP A 45 -9.77 12.58 11.89
CA ASP A 45 -8.38 12.38 12.33
C ASP A 45 -7.79 11.00 11.97
N ILE A 46 -8.52 10.19 11.20
CA ILE A 46 -8.12 8.88 10.70
C ILE A 46 -7.92 8.98 9.18
N LEU A 47 -6.72 8.65 8.72
CA LEU A 47 -6.37 8.47 7.32
C LEU A 47 -6.77 7.06 6.88
N LYS A 48 -7.87 6.95 6.13
CA LYS A 48 -8.24 5.72 5.44
C LYS A 48 -7.50 5.63 4.12
N ILE A 49 -6.83 4.52 3.90
CA ILE A 49 -6.06 4.19 2.70
C ILE A 49 -6.69 2.94 2.09
N GLN A 50 -6.96 2.98 0.80
CA GLN A 50 -7.50 1.88 0.01
C GLN A 50 -6.56 1.64 -1.18
N GLY A 51 -5.75 0.61 -1.08
CA GLY A 51 -4.88 0.12 -2.14
C GLY A 51 -5.56 -0.94 -2.99
N THR A 52 -5.43 -0.80 -4.30
CA THR A 52 -5.78 -1.81 -5.30
C THR A 52 -4.48 -2.26 -5.96
N ILE A 53 -4.09 -3.50 -5.73
CA ILE A 53 -2.84 -4.08 -6.21
C ILE A 53 -3.18 -5.12 -7.26
N GLN A 54 -2.63 -4.97 -8.46
CA GLN A 54 -2.81 -5.94 -9.52
C GLN A 54 -1.61 -6.89 -9.57
N GLU A 55 -1.77 -8.11 -9.06
CA GLU A 55 -0.73 -9.13 -9.08
C GLU A 55 -1.08 -10.22 -10.08
N SER A 56 -0.27 -10.35 -11.14
CA SER A 56 -0.50 -11.29 -12.24
C SER A 56 -1.91 -11.16 -12.85
N TYR A 57 -2.84 -12.06 -12.51
CA TYR A 57 -4.23 -12.08 -12.98
C TYR A 57 -5.26 -11.77 -11.88
N VAL A 58 -4.80 -11.48 -10.67
CA VAL A 58 -5.65 -11.25 -9.50
C VAL A 58 -5.49 -9.81 -9.05
N THR A 59 -6.61 -9.18 -8.69
CA THR A 59 -6.60 -7.86 -8.06
C THR A 59 -6.85 -8.03 -6.57
N TYR A 60 -5.90 -7.59 -5.76
CA TYR A 60 -6.03 -7.57 -4.31
C TYR A 60 -6.44 -6.18 -3.84
N GLN A 61 -7.44 -6.15 -2.97
CA GLN A 61 -7.82 -4.93 -2.26
C GLN A 61 -7.22 -4.96 -0.86
N ALA A 62 -6.52 -3.89 -0.53
CA ALA A 62 -5.95 -3.64 0.78
C ALA A 62 -6.52 -2.34 1.33
N GLU A 63 -6.92 -2.35 2.59
CA GLU A 63 -7.36 -1.19 3.33
C GLU A 63 -6.44 -1.00 4.53
N ALA A 64 -6.10 0.23 4.86
CA ALA A 64 -5.28 0.58 6.00
C ALA A 64 -5.82 1.86 6.63
N PHE A 65 -5.89 1.87 7.95
CA PHE A 65 -6.38 2.99 8.73
C PHE A 65 -5.23 3.49 9.58
N ILE A 66 -4.82 4.72 9.33
CA ILE A 66 -3.70 5.36 10.00
C ILE A 66 -4.25 6.51 10.85
N ASP A 67 -3.92 6.56 12.12
CA ASP A 67 -4.25 7.68 13.01
C ASP A 67 -3.30 8.87 12.77
N LYS A 68 -3.62 10.07 13.30
CA LYS A 68 -2.76 11.26 13.25
C LYS A 68 -1.30 11.03 13.69
N ASP A 69 -1.03 10.06 14.56
CA ASP A 69 0.33 9.69 14.97
C ASP A 69 1.08 8.84 13.93
N GLN A 70 0.55 8.71 12.70
CA GLN A 70 1.09 7.86 11.62
C GLN A 70 1.18 6.37 11.98
N ARG A 71 0.42 5.95 12.99
CA ARG A 71 0.30 4.56 13.43
C ARG A 71 -0.79 3.85 12.64
N LEU A 72 -0.49 2.63 12.19
CA LEU A 72 -1.49 1.75 11.61
C LEU A 72 -2.40 1.25 12.75
N THR A 73 -3.60 1.81 12.84
CA THR A 73 -4.59 1.45 13.87
C THR A 73 -5.38 0.22 13.44
N ASP A 74 -5.72 0.15 12.16
CA ASP A 74 -6.44 -0.98 11.58
C ASP A 74 -6.01 -1.20 10.12
N GLY A 75 -6.40 -2.32 9.53
CA GLY A 75 -6.14 -2.60 8.13
C GLY A 75 -6.70 -3.94 7.76
N ASN A 76 -7.16 -4.07 6.52
CA ASN A 76 -7.76 -5.27 5.94
C ASN A 76 -7.06 -5.62 4.63
N CYS A 77 -6.87 -6.90 4.33
CA CYS A 77 -6.41 -7.28 3.00
C CYS A 77 -7.01 -8.62 2.59
N GLN A 78 -7.30 -8.75 1.29
CA GLN A 78 -7.84 -9.98 0.73
C GLN A 78 -6.77 -11.07 0.51
N CYS A 79 -5.48 -10.78 0.72
CA CYS A 79 -4.39 -11.73 0.51
C CYS A 79 -4.37 -12.89 1.52
N GLY A 80 -3.80 -14.02 1.12
CA GLY A 80 -3.70 -15.21 1.98
C GLY A 80 -2.89 -14.96 3.26
N PHE A 81 -1.84 -14.15 3.19
CA PHE A 81 -1.01 -13.81 4.36
C PHE A 81 -1.82 -13.10 5.45
N TYR A 82 -2.59 -12.08 5.07
CA TYR A 82 -3.45 -11.34 6.00
C TYR A 82 -4.60 -12.21 6.51
N ARG A 83 -5.24 -13.03 5.65
CA ARG A 83 -6.28 -13.96 6.12
C ARG A 83 -5.76 -14.98 7.14
N ALA A 84 -4.51 -15.42 6.99
CA ALA A 84 -3.90 -16.39 7.90
C ALA A 84 -3.36 -15.75 9.19
N ASN A 85 -2.81 -14.54 9.11
CA ASN A 85 -2.03 -13.93 10.21
C ASN A 85 -2.60 -12.61 10.74
N GLY A 86 -3.51 -11.97 10.00
CA GLY A 86 -3.98 -10.61 10.24
C GLY A 86 -2.82 -9.61 10.28
N LEU A 87 -2.87 -8.68 11.23
CA LEU A 87 -1.78 -7.75 11.55
C LEU A 87 -0.81 -8.30 12.62
N ARG A 88 -1.01 -9.53 13.12
CA ARG A 88 -0.21 -10.07 14.23
C ARG A 88 1.25 -10.32 13.86
N GLN A 89 1.51 -10.71 12.61
CA GLN A 89 2.86 -10.86 12.05
C GLN A 89 3.31 -9.62 11.27
N GLY A 90 2.66 -8.48 11.51
CA GLY A 90 2.87 -7.26 10.75
C GLY A 90 1.96 -7.14 9.52
N PRO A 91 2.01 -5.99 8.84
CA PRO A 91 1.25 -5.74 7.62
C PRO A 91 1.74 -6.63 6.47
N CYS A 92 0.82 -7.11 5.64
CA CYS A 92 1.17 -7.83 4.41
C CYS A 92 1.86 -6.90 3.40
N GLU A 93 2.46 -7.48 2.36
CA GLU A 93 3.14 -6.72 1.29
C GLU A 93 2.22 -5.69 0.63
N HIS A 94 0.91 -5.98 0.54
CA HIS A 94 -0.10 -5.13 -0.07
C HIS A 94 -0.41 -3.87 0.76
N ILE A 95 -0.64 -4.03 2.07
CA ILE A 95 -0.87 -2.91 2.98
C ILE A 95 0.39 -2.04 3.05
N LEU A 96 1.54 -2.69 3.09
CA LEU A 96 2.83 -2.02 3.18
C LEU A 96 3.14 -1.24 1.90
N ALA A 97 2.87 -1.81 0.72
CA ALA A 97 2.95 -1.12 -0.56
C ALA A 97 2.02 0.11 -0.59
N SER A 98 0.78 -0.05 -0.14
CA SER A 98 -0.20 1.04 -0.12
C SER A 98 0.25 2.20 0.78
N ARG A 99 0.79 1.88 1.95
CA ARG A 99 1.34 2.87 2.90
C ARG A 99 2.61 3.55 2.35
N MET A 100 3.49 2.79 1.71
CA MET A 100 4.69 3.32 1.08
C MET A 100 4.34 4.28 -0.07
N MET A 101 3.31 3.97 -0.86
CA MET A 101 2.86 4.85 -1.92
C MET A 101 2.31 6.18 -1.41
N ILE A 102 1.61 6.20 -0.27
CA ILE A 102 1.19 7.48 0.33
C ILE A 102 2.38 8.31 0.76
N ASN A 103 3.36 7.71 1.44
CA ASN A 103 4.54 8.46 1.90
C ASN A 103 5.41 9.00 0.76
N ARG A 104 5.23 8.47 -0.45
CA ARG A 104 5.90 8.91 -1.67
C ARG A 104 5.16 10.06 -2.38
N LYS A 105 3.91 10.35 -2.01
CA LYS A 105 3.03 11.33 -2.65
C LYS A 105 2.95 12.64 -1.87
#